data_AF-A0A7J8MI56-F1
#
_entry.id   AF-A0A7J8MI56-F1
#
_cell.length_a   1.000
_cell.length_b   1.000
_cell.length_c   1.000
_cell.angle_alpha   90.00
_cell.angle_beta   90.00
_cell.angle_gamma   90.00
#
_symmetry.space_group_name_H-M   'P 1'
#
loop_
_entity.id
_entity.type
_entity.pdbx_description
1 polymer ?
#
loop_
_entity_poly.entity_id
_entity_poly.type
_entity_poly.pdbx_seq_one_letter_code
_entity_poly.pdbx_strand_id
1 'polypeptide(L)'
;AAYKGFADCIRLLLFLDARRGRQDKEGCTPLHWAAIRSNLEACTVLVQAGKKEDLMVTDNGGLTPEQLASDKNHREVAIFLGNARRLSGKGCGGNNSFGQLSKLRLAPILWCSSLLLMVTYIQSVLMAPYLPRLTAGFGLLAWSGVFLASAGLVLFYRCSRKDPGYIRMNVHDLQNMKDDEPLLKIERNNPALLAGNWSQLCVTCKIVRPLRAKHCSICNRCVEQFDHHCPWVSNCIGKKNKWDFFLFLVLEVSAMLITGGVTITRILTDPMAPSSFLQWMNHAGIHHISAISFLIMDFLLFFGVASLTAVQASQISQNITTNEMANVMRYSYLRGAGGLFKNPYDHGCRKNCTDFLFKGYNEDVEACEDIEHSKGIGVAQMLRNLKLQNGDSQSRKQKWPSCYKCQF
;
A
#
# COMPACT_ATOMS: atom_id res chain seq x y z
N ALA A 1 7.62 29.41 -8.66
CA ALA A 1 7.12 28.02 -8.75
C ALA A 1 5.67 27.88 -8.25
N ALA A 2 5.38 28.11 -6.96
CA ALA A 2 4.05 27.94 -6.39
C ALA A 2 2.93 28.75 -7.08
N TYR A 3 3.17 30.04 -7.34
CA TYR A 3 2.22 30.89 -8.08
C TYR A 3 1.84 30.34 -9.46
N LYS A 4 2.81 29.80 -10.20
CA LYS A 4 2.60 29.25 -11.55
C LYS A 4 2.12 27.79 -11.54
N GLY A 5 1.99 27.16 -10.37
CA GLY A 5 1.52 25.77 -10.25
C GLY A 5 2.56 24.70 -10.61
N PHE A 6 3.84 25.05 -10.74
CA PHE A 6 4.89 24.10 -11.13
C PHE A 6 5.28 23.17 -9.97
N ALA A 7 4.46 22.14 -9.74
CA ALA A 7 4.59 21.20 -8.62
C ALA A 7 5.95 20.49 -8.59
N ASP A 8 6.50 20.13 -9.75
CA ASP A 8 7.81 19.48 -9.84
C ASP A 8 8.96 20.42 -9.45
N CYS A 9 8.93 21.68 -9.89
CA CYS A 9 9.87 22.69 -9.42
C CYS A 9 9.75 22.90 -7.90
N ILE A 10 8.53 22.86 -7.34
CA ILE A 10 8.34 22.95 -5.89
C ILE A 10 8.98 21.74 -5.19
N ARG A 11 8.74 20.51 -5.67
CA ARG A 11 9.35 19.29 -5.10
C ARG A 11 10.87 19.40 -5.10
N LEU A 12 11.46 19.85 -6.20
CA LEU A 12 12.90 20.03 -6.34
C LEU A 12 13.45 21.10 -5.40
N LEU A 13 12.83 22.28 -5.35
CA LEU A 13 13.24 23.36 -4.46
C LEU A 13 13.18 22.94 -2.99
N LEU A 14 12.12 22.24 -2.58
CA LEU A 14 12.00 21.71 -1.22
C LEU A 14 13.01 20.60 -0.94
N PHE A 15 13.33 19.80 -1.95
CA PHE A 15 14.39 18.80 -1.87
C PHE A 15 15.77 19.45 -1.64
N LEU A 16 16.00 20.63 -2.21
CA LEU A 16 17.18 21.49 -1.98
C LEU A 16 17.05 22.45 -0.77
N ASP A 17 16.19 22.14 0.20
CA ASP A 17 16.03 22.92 1.44
C ASP A 17 15.55 24.37 1.25
N ALA A 18 14.82 24.65 0.17
CA ALA A 18 14.15 25.94 0.02
C ALA A 18 13.21 26.22 1.20
N ARG A 19 13.31 27.44 1.74
CA ARG A 19 12.51 27.90 2.90
C ARG A 19 11.05 28.12 2.50
N ARG A 20 10.22 27.08 2.66
CA ARG A 20 8.79 27.10 2.33
C ARG A 20 7.92 28.02 3.20
N GLY A 21 8.37 28.37 4.40
CA GLY A 21 7.65 29.24 5.34
C GLY A 21 8.03 30.71 5.23
N ARG A 22 8.97 31.07 4.34
CA ARG A 22 9.40 32.46 4.15
C ARG A 22 8.27 33.25 3.51
N GLN A 23 7.86 34.32 4.19
CA GLN A 23 6.90 35.28 3.67
C GLN A 23 7.60 36.31 2.78
N ASP A 24 6.90 36.79 1.76
CA ASP A 24 7.33 37.93 0.95
C ASP A 24 6.92 39.26 1.61
N LYS A 25 6.99 40.36 0.85
CA LYS A 25 6.63 41.70 1.33
C LYS A 25 5.15 41.86 1.69
N GLU A 26 4.28 41.01 1.14
CA GLU A 26 2.84 41.00 1.38
C GLU A 26 2.46 40.08 2.55
N GLY A 27 3.44 39.43 3.19
CA GLY A 27 3.19 38.41 4.19
C GLY A 27 2.80 37.06 3.58
N CYS A 28 2.84 36.92 2.24
CA CYS A 28 2.41 35.70 1.57
C CYS A 28 3.52 34.64 1.56
N THR A 29 3.18 33.43 2.01
CA THR A 29 4.04 32.24 1.83
C THR A 29 3.80 31.60 0.45
N PRO A 30 4.69 30.71 -0.03
CA PRO A 30 4.43 29.88 -1.19
C PRO A 30 3.05 29.18 -1.18
N LEU A 31 2.54 28.78 0.00
CA LEU A 31 1.22 28.15 0.11
C LEU A 31 0.07 29.15 -0.15
N HIS A 32 0.20 30.40 0.30
CA HIS A 32 -0.75 31.47 -0.03
C HIS A 32 -0.83 31.64 -1.55
N TRP A 33 0.31 31.75 -2.23
CA TRP A 33 0.35 31.90 -3.69
C TRP A 33 -0.20 30.71 -4.47
N ALA A 34 0.02 29.48 -3.99
CA ALA A 34 -0.60 28.29 -4.60
C ALA A 34 -2.13 28.31 -4.44
N ALA A 35 -2.62 28.75 -3.28
CA ALA A 35 -4.05 28.88 -2.96
C ALA A 35 -4.75 29.98 -3.78
N ILE A 36 -4.12 31.16 -3.86
CA ILE A 36 -4.58 32.32 -4.67
C ILE A 36 -4.71 31.95 -6.16
N ARG A 37 -3.98 30.95 -6.64
CA ARG A 37 -3.98 30.54 -8.05
C ARG A 37 -4.75 29.25 -8.32
N SER A 38 -5.46 28.71 -7.32
CA SER A 38 -6.22 27.45 -7.39
C SER A 38 -5.37 26.24 -7.80
N ASN A 39 -4.08 26.24 -7.47
CA ASN A 39 -3.18 25.15 -7.86
C ASN A 39 -3.21 24.03 -6.80
N LEU A 40 -4.17 23.11 -6.92
CA LEU A 40 -4.36 22.01 -5.96
C LEU A 40 -3.12 21.13 -5.82
N GLU A 41 -2.42 20.80 -6.92
CA GLU A 41 -1.22 19.97 -6.85
C GLU A 41 -0.07 20.68 -6.10
N ALA A 42 0.15 21.96 -6.38
CA ALA A 42 1.14 22.77 -5.67
C ALA A 42 0.81 22.87 -4.17
N CYS A 43 -0.46 23.08 -3.82
CA CYS A 43 -0.94 23.04 -2.44
C CYS A 43 -0.65 21.66 -1.81
N THR A 44 -0.95 20.59 -2.53
CA THR A 44 -0.74 19.21 -2.05
C THR A 44 0.72 18.94 -1.73
N VAL A 45 1.65 19.33 -2.61
CA VAL A 45 3.10 19.17 -2.39
C VAL A 45 3.56 19.97 -1.17
N LEU A 46 3.15 21.24 -1.07
CA LEU A 46 3.54 22.12 0.04
C LEU A 46 2.99 21.64 1.38
N VAL A 47 1.74 21.17 1.42
CA VAL A 47 1.12 20.61 2.63
C VAL A 47 1.77 19.30 3.04
N GLN A 48 2.10 18.41 2.08
CA GLN A 48 2.76 17.13 2.37
C GLN A 48 4.19 17.29 2.89
N ALA A 49 4.91 18.31 2.42
CA ALA A 49 6.25 18.66 2.91
C ALA A 49 6.23 19.59 4.14
N GLY A 50 5.07 20.18 4.41
CA GLY A 50 4.83 21.20 5.42
C GLY A 50 4.71 20.67 6.84
N LYS A 51 4.77 21.59 7.80
CA LYS A 51 4.28 21.34 9.16
C LYS A 51 2.92 22.01 9.33
N LYS A 52 2.23 21.71 10.43
CA LYS A 52 0.93 22.32 10.78
C LYS A 52 1.01 23.84 10.83
N GLU A 53 2.11 24.39 11.33
CA GLU A 53 2.29 25.83 11.49
C GLU A 53 2.21 26.55 10.14
N ASP A 54 2.69 25.92 9.06
CA ASP A 54 2.68 26.47 7.70
C ASP A 54 1.25 26.71 7.16
N LEU A 55 0.25 25.98 7.69
CA LEU A 55 -1.18 26.14 7.33
C LEU A 55 -1.85 27.32 8.04
N MET A 56 -1.24 27.80 9.12
CA MET A 56 -1.83 28.81 10.02
C MET A 56 -1.18 30.19 9.88
N VAL A 57 -0.11 30.30 9.08
CA VAL A 57 0.52 31.58 8.78
C VAL A 57 -0.49 32.48 8.06
N THR A 58 -0.56 33.76 8.46
CA THR A 58 -1.40 34.77 7.83
C THR A 58 -0.57 35.73 7.00
N ASP A 59 -1.17 36.27 5.94
CA ASP A 59 -0.63 37.42 5.22
C ASP A 59 -0.72 38.73 6.03
N ASN A 60 -0.31 39.85 5.44
CA ASN A 60 -0.43 41.18 6.06
C ASN A 60 -1.89 41.62 6.29
N GLY A 61 -2.84 41.01 5.59
CA GLY A 61 -4.28 41.21 5.78
C GLY A 61 -4.89 40.33 6.87
N GLY A 62 -4.08 39.48 7.52
CA GLY A 62 -4.55 38.55 8.54
C GLY A 62 -5.25 37.31 7.99
N LEU A 63 -5.16 37.06 6.68
CA LEU A 63 -5.82 35.92 6.01
C LEU A 63 -4.86 34.75 5.87
N THR A 64 -5.34 33.56 6.23
CA THR A 64 -4.64 32.28 5.99
C THR A 64 -4.79 31.82 4.54
N PRO A 65 -3.97 30.85 4.06
CA PRO A 65 -4.10 30.33 2.69
C PRO A 65 -5.49 29.77 2.37
N GLU A 66 -6.16 29.14 3.34
CA GLU A 66 -7.53 28.63 3.19
C GLU A 66 -8.55 29.77 3.02
N GLN A 67 -8.41 30.82 3.82
CA GLN A 67 -9.30 31.99 3.76
C GLN A 67 -9.11 32.73 2.44
N LEU A 68 -7.87 32.88 1.96
CA LEU A 68 -7.61 33.45 0.63
C LEU A 68 -8.17 32.60 -0.50
N ALA A 69 -8.05 31.27 -0.43
CA ALA A 69 -8.70 30.39 -1.41
C ALA A 69 -10.22 30.60 -1.41
N SER A 70 -10.82 30.75 -0.22
CA SER A 70 -12.25 30.98 -0.07
C SER A 70 -12.68 32.33 -0.62
N ASP A 71 -11.94 33.41 -0.31
CA ASP A 71 -12.16 34.76 -0.80
C ASP A 71 -12.10 34.83 -2.34
N LYS A 72 -11.17 34.08 -2.94
CA LYS A 72 -11.04 33.94 -4.40
C LYS A 72 -12.02 32.94 -5.03
N ASN A 73 -12.97 32.39 -4.27
CA ASN A 73 -13.93 31.37 -4.72
C ASN A 73 -13.29 30.06 -5.23
N HIS A 74 -12.08 29.73 -4.77
CA HIS A 74 -11.38 28.47 -5.10
C HIS A 74 -11.82 27.34 -4.16
N ARG A 75 -13.06 26.89 -4.35
CA ARG A 75 -13.75 25.94 -3.45
C ARG A 75 -12.98 24.64 -3.22
N GLU A 76 -12.40 24.03 -4.25
CA GLU A 76 -11.66 22.77 -4.12
C GLU A 76 -10.43 22.92 -3.23
N VAL A 77 -9.64 23.98 -3.45
CA VAL A 77 -8.43 24.24 -2.67
C VAL A 77 -8.77 24.66 -1.25
N ALA A 78 -9.81 25.47 -1.06
CA ALA A 78 -10.30 25.83 0.28
C ALA A 78 -10.73 24.60 1.09
N ILE A 79 -11.51 23.68 0.49
CA ILE A 79 -11.90 22.42 1.13
C ILE A 79 -10.68 21.57 1.45
N PHE A 80 -9.74 21.43 0.51
CA PHE A 80 -8.51 20.67 0.71
C PHE A 80 -7.67 21.22 1.88
N LEU A 81 -7.43 22.53 1.91
CA LEU A 81 -6.66 23.19 2.97
C LEU A 81 -7.39 23.14 4.32
N GLY A 82 -8.71 23.35 4.34
CA GLY A 82 -9.53 23.21 5.54
C GLY A 82 -9.53 21.79 6.10
N ASN A 83 -9.54 20.76 5.23
CA ASN A 83 -9.37 19.38 5.65
C ASN A 83 -7.97 19.12 6.21
N ALA A 84 -6.92 19.59 5.54
CA ALA A 84 -5.54 19.47 6.03
C ALA A 84 -5.35 20.15 7.39
N ARG A 85 -5.95 21.34 7.59
CA ARG A 85 -5.96 22.08 8.85
C ARG A 85 -6.71 21.32 9.94
N ARG A 86 -7.91 20.80 9.66
CA ARG A 86 -8.70 20.01 10.63
C ARG A 86 -8.00 18.72 11.05
N LEU A 87 -7.39 18.00 10.11
CA LEU A 87 -6.61 16.79 10.39
C LEU A 87 -5.37 17.10 11.25
N SER A 88 -4.76 18.27 11.05
CA SER A 88 -3.63 18.74 11.86
C SER A 88 -4.07 19.36 13.19
N GLY A 89 -5.29 19.90 13.25
CA GLY A 89 -5.95 20.54 14.40
C GLY A 89 -6.35 19.56 15.49
N LYS A 90 -6.78 18.34 15.12
CA LYS A 90 -7.13 17.24 16.04
C LYS A 90 -5.92 16.57 16.73
N GLY A 91 -4.83 17.30 16.91
CA GLY A 91 -3.78 16.96 17.87
C GLY A 91 -4.19 17.46 19.25
N CYS A 92 -4.55 16.51 20.12
CA CYS A 92 -5.06 16.66 21.50
C CYS A 92 -6.55 17.07 21.61
N GLY A 93 -7.46 16.10 21.46
CA GLY A 93 -8.80 16.19 22.10
C GLY A 93 -10.04 16.33 21.21
N GLY A 94 -10.11 15.73 20.01
CA GLY A 94 -11.35 15.76 19.22
C GLY A 94 -11.52 14.57 18.28
N ASN A 95 -12.45 13.67 18.63
CA ASN A 95 -12.76 12.40 17.97
C ASN A 95 -12.78 12.46 16.42
N ASN A 96 -11.84 11.74 15.81
CA ASN A 96 -12.03 11.04 14.53
C ASN A 96 -11.44 9.64 14.77
N SER A 97 -12.23 8.70 15.28
CA SER A 97 -11.73 7.42 15.82
C SER A 97 -10.82 6.68 14.83
N PHE A 98 -11.15 6.71 13.53
CA PHE A 98 -10.40 6.01 12.47
C PHE A 98 -8.99 6.57 12.19
N GLY A 99 -8.82 7.90 12.19
CA GLY A 99 -7.52 8.52 11.94
C GLY A 99 -6.58 8.50 13.15
N GLN A 100 -7.16 8.32 14.35
CA GLN A 100 -6.41 8.07 15.57
C GLN A 100 -6.03 6.59 15.65
N LEU A 101 -6.92 5.66 15.29
CA LEU A 101 -6.65 4.22 15.22
C LEU A 101 -5.41 3.91 14.38
N SER A 102 -5.23 4.60 13.25
CA SER A 102 -4.08 4.37 12.37
C SER A 102 -2.74 4.81 12.96
N LYS A 103 -2.76 5.65 14.01
CA LYS A 103 -1.57 6.05 14.78
C LYS A 103 -1.37 5.18 16.02
N LEU A 104 -2.39 4.45 16.46
CA LEU A 104 -2.28 3.55 17.60
C LEU A 104 -1.47 2.31 17.21
N ARG A 105 -0.58 1.90 18.11
CA ARG A 105 0.11 0.62 18.02
C ARG A 105 -0.82 -0.48 18.51
N LEU A 106 -1.68 -1.01 17.63
CA LEU A 106 -2.67 -2.04 17.97
C LEU A 106 -2.10 -3.45 18.06
N ALA A 107 -0.83 -3.65 17.74
CA ALA A 107 -0.23 -4.98 17.70
C ALA A 107 -0.27 -5.74 19.02
N PRO A 108 0.06 -5.12 20.19
CA PRO A 108 -0.06 -5.80 21.47
C PRO A 108 -1.51 -6.18 21.79
N ILE A 109 -2.48 -5.34 21.43
CA ILE A 109 -3.90 -5.60 21.68
C ILE A 109 -4.35 -6.82 20.89
N LEU A 110 -4.07 -6.84 19.57
CA LEU A 110 -4.42 -7.95 18.70
C LEU A 110 -3.75 -9.25 19.16
N TRP A 111 -2.46 -9.19 19.49
CA TRP A 111 -1.70 -10.36 19.97
C TRP A 111 -2.27 -10.92 21.28
N CYS A 112 -2.57 -10.05 22.26
CA CYS A 112 -3.20 -10.46 23.52
C CYS A 112 -4.61 -11.03 23.30
N SER A 113 -5.41 -10.44 22.40
CA SER A 113 -6.75 -10.98 22.10
C SER A 113 -6.68 -12.36 21.44
N SER A 114 -5.74 -12.58 20.52
CA SER A 114 -5.53 -13.88 19.88
C SER A 114 -5.07 -14.94 20.89
N LEU A 115 -4.17 -14.58 21.83
CA LEU A 115 -3.82 -15.48 22.94
C LEU A 115 -5.01 -15.82 23.82
N LEU A 116 -5.85 -14.84 24.16
CA LEU A 116 -7.04 -15.06 24.97
C LEU A 116 -8.01 -16.03 24.27
N LEU A 117 -8.24 -15.85 22.96
CA LEU A 117 -9.07 -16.76 22.16
C LEU A 117 -8.49 -18.17 22.12
N MET A 118 -7.17 -18.30 21.94
CA MET A 118 -6.49 -19.60 21.95
C MET A 118 -6.62 -20.30 23.31
N VAL A 119 -6.42 -19.59 24.42
CA VAL A 119 -6.60 -20.13 25.78
C VAL A 119 -8.06 -20.54 26.01
N THR A 120 -9.01 -19.71 25.57
CA THR A 120 -10.44 -19.99 25.68
C THR A 120 -10.80 -21.27 24.93
N TYR A 121 -10.32 -21.43 23.69
CA TYR A 121 -10.50 -22.66 22.92
C TYR A 121 -9.91 -23.89 23.62
N ILE A 122 -8.67 -23.82 24.10
CA ILE A 122 -8.03 -24.95 24.80
C ILE A 122 -8.85 -25.34 26.04
N GLN A 123 -9.27 -24.39 26.85
CA GLN A 123 -9.99 -24.66 28.11
C GLN A 123 -11.43 -25.13 27.87
N SER A 124 -12.16 -24.47 26.97
CA SER A 124 -13.60 -24.69 26.78
C SER A 124 -13.94 -25.77 25.74
N VAL A 125 -12.98 -26.17 24.89
CA VAL A 125 -13.24 -27.12 23.80
C VAL A 125 -12.37 -28.38 23.93
N LEU A 126 -11.05 -28.22 24.12
CA LEU A 126 -10.12 -29.35 24.19
C LEU A 126 -10.11 -30.02 25.56
N MET A 127 -10.01 -29.22 26.62
CA MET A 127 -9.86 -29.66 28.01
C MET A 127 -11.17 -29.60 28.81
N ALA A 128 -12.31 -29.40 28.12
CA ALA A 128 -13.61 -29.31 28.74
C ALA A 128 -13.96 -30.61 29.51
N PRO A 129 -14.15 -30.55 30.84
CA PRO A 129 -14.32 -31.74 31.67
C PRO A 129 -15.68 -32.44 31.46
N TYR A 130 -16.68 -31.70 30.99
CA TYR A 130 -18.04 -32.17 30.75
C TYR A 130 -18.23 -32.79 29.36
N LEU A 131 -17.25 -32.70 28.46
CA LEU A 131 -17.32 -33.30 27.13
C LEU A 131 -16.52 -34.62 27.08
N PRO A 132 -16.92 -35.56 26.20
CA PRO A 132 -16.16 -36.79 25.99
C PRO A 132 -14.70 -36.53 25.65
N ARG A 133 -13.79 -37.44 26.02
CA ARG A 133 -12.40 -37.35 25.60
C ARG A 133 -12.29 -37.43 24.07
N LEU A 134 -11.40 -36.63 23.50
CA LEU A 134 -11.14 -36.62 22.07
C LEU A 134 -10.52 -37.96 21.65
N THR A 135 -11.02 -38.55 20.57
CA THR A 135 -10.32 -39.66 19.90
C THR A 135 -8.99 -39.16 19.33
N ALA A 136 -8.00 -40.04 19.15
CA ALA A 136 -6.66 -39.64 18.71
C ALA A 136 -6.69 -38.80 17.41
N GLY A 137 -7.43 -39.25 16.39
CA GLY A 137 -7.53 -38.54 15.12
C GLY A 137 -8.22 -37.17 15.23
N PHE A 138 -9.33 -37.09 15.98
CA PHE A 138 -10.03 -35.82 16.17
C PHE A 138 -9.24 -34.86 17.08
N GLY A 139 -8.51 -35.39 18.06
CA GLY A 139 -7.56 -34.66 18.88
C GLY A 139 -6.42 -34.06 18.06
N LEU A 140 -5.85 -34.81 17.10
CA LEU A 140 -4.82 -34.29 16.19
C LEU A 140 -5.34 -33.11 15.35
N LEU A 141 -6.54 -33.22 14.79
CA LEU A 141 -7.18 -32.12 14.07
C LEU A 141 -7.41 -30.92 15.00
N ALA A 142 -7.88 -31.16 16.21
CA ALA A 142 -8.17 -30.11 17.17
C ALA A 142 -6.91 -29.35 17.65
N TRP A 143 -5.81 -30.07 17.85
CA TRP A 143 -4.51 -29.50 18.22
C TRP A 143 -3.78 -28.86 17.03
N SER A 144 -4.03 -29.29 15.80
CA SER A 144 -3.45 -28.64 14.62
C SER A 144 -3.93 -27.19 14.49
N GLY A 145 -5.18 -26.89 14.87
CA GLY A 145 -5.67 -25.51 14.96
C GLY A 145 -4.85 -24.64 15.93
N VAL A 146 -4.53 -25.15 17.11
CA VAL A 146 -3.66 -24.47 18.10
C VAL A 146 -2.25 -24.26 17.56
N PHE A 147 -1.69 -25.28 16.89
CA PHE A 147 -0.38 -25.19 16.28
C PHE A 147 -0.32 -24.11 15.19
N LEU A 148 -1.33 -24.07 14.31
CA LEU A 148 -1.41 -23.07 13.23
C LEU A 148 -1.58 -21.65 13.80
N ALA A 149 -2.45 -21.45 14.79
CA ALA A 149 -2.60 -20.16 15.48
C ALA A 149 -1.30 -19.72 16.18
N SER A 150 -0.60 -20.65 16.83
CA SER A 150 0.69 -20.36 17.48
C SER A 150 1.76 -19.97 16.46
N ALA A 151 1.85 -20.70 15.34
CA ALA A 151 2.76 -20.38 14.25
C ALA A 151 2.41 -19.02 13.60
N GLY A 152 1.11 -18.74 13.41
CA GLY A 152 0.59 -17.45 12.96
C GLY A 152 1.00 -16.31 13.88
N LEU A 153 0.85 -16.46 15.20
CA LEU A 153 1.30 -15.49 16.20
C LEU A 153 2.81 -15.21 16.17
N VAL A 154 3.63 -16.23 15.89
CA VAL A 154 5.09 -16.05 15.70
C VAL A 154 5.38 -15.23 14.44
N LEU A 155 4.69 -15.51 13.33
CA LEU A 155 4.82 -14.72 12.10
C LEU A 155 4.30 -13.29 12.26
N PHE A 156 3.20 -13.10 12.99
CA PHE A 156 2.69 -11.79 13.37
C PHE A 156 3.75 -11.00 14.14
N TYR A 157 4.35 -11.61 15.17
CA TYR A 157 5.40 -10.97 15.96
C TYR A 157 6.59 -10.60 15.07
N ARG A 158 7.06 -11.52 14.22
CA ARG A 158 8.11 -11.26 13.23
C ARG A 158 7.74 -10.08 12.33
N CYS A 159 6.56 -10.09 11.72
CA CYS A 159 6.07 -9.03 10.85
C CYS A 159 6.04 -7.65 11.55
N SER A 160 5.61 -7.61 12.81
CA SER A 160 5.53 -6.38 13.62
C SER A 160 6.90 -5.78 13.95
N ARG A 161 7.95 -6.61 14.01
CA ARG A 161 9.32 -6.21 14.41
C ARG A 161 10.28 -6.10 13.25
N LYS A 162 9.99 -6.75 12.12
CA LYS A 162 10.87 -6.82 10.96
C LYS A 162 10.92 -5.49 10.23
N ASP A 163 12.11 -5.15 9.74
CA ASP A 163 12.27 -4.02 8.83
C ASP A 163 11.49 -4.30 7.53
N PRO A 164 10.50 -3.47 7.15
CA PRO A 164 9.69 -3.69 5.96
C PRO A 164 10.44 -3.42 4.64
N GLY A 165 11.65 -2.86 4.71
CA GLY A 165 12.39 -2.35 3.55
C GLY A 165 12.64 -0.85 3.66
N TYR A 166 12.99 -0.35 4.86
CA TYR A 166 13.31 1.05 5.06
C TYR A 166 14.53 1.45 4.24
N ILE A 167 14.35 2.51 3.44
CA ILE A 167 15.40 3.06 2.59
C ILE A 167 16.15 4.11 3.40
N ARG A 168 17.46 3.91 3.54
CA ARG A 168 18.35 4.87 4.21
C ARG A 168 18.90 5.85 3.18
N MET A 169 19.04 7.10 3.60
CA MET A 169 19.80 8.09 2.84
C MET A 169 21.27 7.68 2.87
N ASN A 170 21.89 7.58 1.68
CA ASN A 170 23.29 7.21 1.59
C ASN A 170 24.18 8.41 1.98
N VAL A 171 25.27 8.17 2.71
CA VAL A 171 26.18 9.26 3.13
C VAL A 171 26.77 9.99 1.92
N HIS A 172 26.97 9.24 0.82
CA HIS A 172 27.46 9.78 -0.43
C HIS A 172 26.47 10.74 -1.10
N ASP A 173 25.16 10.48 -0.98
CA ASP A 173 24.10 11.38 -1.49
C ASP A 173 24.05 12.68 -0.69
N LEU A 174 24.32 12.61 0.62
CA LEU A 174 24.42 13.78 1.49
C LEU A 174 25.60 14.68 1.11
N GLN A 175 26.72 14.07 0.71
CA GLN A 175 27.91 14.79 0.27
C GLN A 175 27.68 15.44 -1.10
N ASN A 176 27.07 14.71 -2.04
CA ASN A 176 26.71 15.24 -3.37
C ASN A 176 25.74 16.46 -3.30
N MET A 177 24.92 16.55 -2.25
CA MET A 177 24.03 17.70 -2.02
C MET A 177 24.74 18.96 -1.48
N LYS A 178 25.97 18.81 -0.96
CA LYS A 178 26.78 19.93 -0.43
C LYS A 178 27.77 20.50 -1.45
N ASP A 179 27.90 19.88 -2.61
CA ASP A 179 28.76 20.35 -3.70
C ASP A 179 28.10 21.52 -4.47
N ASP A 180 28.88 22.24 -5.27
CA ASP A 180 28.43 23.45 -5.99
C ASP A 180 27.35 23.20 -7.06
N GLU A 181 27.16 21.94 -7.51
CA GLU A 181 26.17 21.54 -8.53
C GLU A 181 25.39 20.27 -8.16
N PRO A 182 24.54 20.31 -7.12
CA PRO A 182 23.86 19.12 -6.62
C PRO A 182 22.83 18.58 -7.63
N LEU A 183 22.18 19.48 -8.38
CA LEU A 183 21.12 19.15 -9.33
C LEU A 183 21.62 18.28 -10.51
N LEU A 184 22.71 18.69 -11.16
CA LEU A 184 23.26 17.97 -12.31
C LEU A 184 23.81 16.59 -11.93
N LYS A 185 24.35 16.43 -10.72
CA LYS A 185 24.77 15.13 -10.20
C LYS A 185 23.59 14.23 -9.87
N ILE A 186 22.57 14.76 -9.19
CA ILE A 186 21.35 14.01 -8.86
C ILE A 186 20.65 13.52 -10.13
N GLU A 187 20.48 14.38 -11.12
CA GLU A 187 19.81 14.05 -12.38
C GLU A 187 20.61 12.99 -13.16
N ARG A 188 21.91 13.22 -13.39
CA ARG A 188 22.79 12.27 -14.11
C ARG A 188 22.83 10.87 -13.50
N ASN A 189 22.78 10.78 -12.17
CA ASN A 189 22.85 9.49 -11.47
C ASN A 189 21.48 8.79 -11.35
N ASN A 190 20.37 9.45 -11.72
CA ASN A 190 19.03 8.91 -11.55
C ASN A 190 18.24 8.96 -12.87
N PRO A 191 18.14 7.84 -13.61
CA PRO A 191 17.46 7.79 -14.91
C PRO A 191 16.00 8.21 -14.85
N ALA A 192 15.32 7.99 -13.72
CA ALA A 192 13.94 8.42 -13.54
C ALA A 192 13.79 9.94 -13.42
N LEU A 193 14.78 10.64 -12.86
CA LEU A 193 14.77 12.11 -12.82
C LEU A 193 15.09 12.70 -14.20
N LEU A 194 16.03 12.09 -14.94
CA LEU A 194 16.29 12.42 -16.36
C LEU A 194 15.04 12.27 -17.24
N ALA A 195 14.21 11.27 -16.94
CA ALA A 195 12.92 11.08 -17.61
C ALA A 195 11.82 12.06 -17.15
N GLY A 196 12.15 13.04 -16.29
CA GLY A 196 11.22 14.04 -15.78
C GLY A 196 10.31 13.55 -14.64
N ASN A 197 10.59 12.40 -14.01
CA ASN A 197 9.75 11.86 -12.95
C ASN A 197 10.11 12.42 -11.56
N TRP A 198 9.99 13.75 -11.41
CA TRP A 198 10.28 14.49 -10.18
C TRP A 198 9.40 14.07 -9.00
N SER A 199 8.29 13.37 -9.26
CA SER A 199 7.43 12.79 -8.24
C SER A 199 8.16 11.77 -7.35
N GLN A 200 9.27 11.18 -7.80
CA GLN A 200 10.06 10.23 -7.00
C GLN A 200 10.85 10.88 -5.88
N LEU A 201 11.12 12.18 -5.92
CA LEU A 201 11.81 12.88 -4.86
C LEU A 201 11.03 12.77 -3.54
N CYS A 202 11.70 12.34 -2.48
CA CYS A 202 11.18 12.43 -1.13
C CYS A 202 11.82 13.62 -0.42
N VAL A 203 11.05 14.69 -0.26
CA VAL A 203 11.49 15.90 0.45
C VAL A 203 11.85 15.60 1.91
N THR A 204 11.09 14.73 2.57
CA THR A 204 11.28 14.41 4.00
C THR A 204 12.53 13.57 4.24
N CYS A 205 12.75 12.53 3.43
CA CYS A 205 13.88 11.62 3.59
C CYS A 205 15.13 12.04 2.81
N LYS A 206 15.02 13.07 1.94
CA LYS A 206 16.10 13.58 1.08
C LYS A 206 16.75 12.50 0.22
N ILE A 207 15.91 11.63 -0.34
CA ILE A 207 16.31 10.58 -1.30
C ILE A 207 15.49 10.67 -2.58
N VAL A 208 16.05 10.13 -3.67
CA VAL A 208 15.29 9.74 -4.86
C VAL A 208 14.70 8.36 -4.56
N ARG A 209 13.37 8.25 -4.50
CA ARG A 209 12.73 6.97 -4.19
C ARG A 209 12.91 6.01 -5.38
N PRO A 210 13.35 4.77 -5.13
CA PRO A 210 13.24 3.70 -6.10
C PRO A 210 11.79 3.53 -6.59
N LEU A 211 11.65 2.85 -7.72
CA LEU A 211 10.35 2.48 -8.26
C LEU A 211 9.51 1.76 -7.19
N ARG A 212 8.20 2.06 -7.15
CA ARG A 212 7.23 1.51 -6.18
C ARG A 212 7.50 1.79 -4.70
N ALA A 213 8.59 2.49 -4.34
CA ALA A 213 8.84 2.91 -2.97
C ALA A 213 7.99 4.14 -2.59
N LYS A 214 7.56 4.22 -1.32
CA LYS A 214 6.77 5.36 -0.80
C LYS A 214 7.22 5.82 0.57
N HIS A 215 6.94 7.08 0.85
CA HIS A 215 7.15 7.66 2.18
C HIS A 215 5.91 7.37 3.03
N CYS A 216 6.09 6.67 4.14
CA CYS A 216 5.05 6.54 5.15
C CYS A 216 5.21 7.67 6.17
N SER A 217 4.23 8.56 6.26
CA SER A 217 4.25 9.68 7.21
C SER A 217 4.14 9.23 8.67
N ILE A 218 3.54 8.06 8.93
CA ILE A 218 3.39 7.49 10.28
C ILE A 218 4.74 6.95 10.78
N CYS A 219 5.44 6.18 9.96
CA CYS A 219 6.79 5.69 10.26
C CYS A 219 7.88 6.74 10.02
N ASN A 220 7.54 7.86 9.36
CA ASN A 220 8.43 8.93 8.91
C ASN A 220 9.66 8.41 8.14
N ARG A 221 9.46 7.40 7.28
CA ARG A 221 10.52 6.74 6.51
C ARG A 221 10.00 6.29 5.15
N CYS A 222 10.90 6.25 4.17
CA CYS A 222 10.62 5.60 2.90
C CYS A 222 10.74 4.08 3.02
N VAL A 223 9.80 3.36 2.40
CA VAL A 223 9.70 1.91 2.39
C VAL A 223 9.70 1.44 0.94
N GLU A 224 10.57 0.47 0.63
CA GLU A 224 10.66 -0.21 -0.67
C GLU A 224 9.44 -1.09 -0.93
N GLN A 225 8.92 -1.09 -2.16
CA GLN A 225 7.66 -1.73 -2.56
C GLN A 225 6.58 -1.58 -1.49
N PHE A 226 6.27 -0.32 -1.15
CA PHE A 226 5.36 -0.01 -0.06
C PHE A 226 3.95 -0.52 -0.38
N ASP A 227 3.44 -1.42 0.47
CA ASP A 227 2.09 -1.93 0.32
C ASP A 227 1.08 -1.06 1.07
N HIS A 228 1.23 -0.98 2.39
CA HIS A 228 0.43 -0.11 3.25
C HIS A 228 1.08 0.05 4.63
N HIS A 229 0.58 0.99 5.43
CA HIS A 229 0.85 1.01 6.86
C HIS A 229 -0.27 0.25 7.58
N CYS A 230 0.07 -0.76 8.38
CA CYS A 230 -0.90 -1.61 9.05
C CYS A 230 -0.90 -1.32 10.56
N PRO A 231 -1.98 -0.71 11.10
CA PRO A 231 -2.06 -0.41 12.54
C PRO A 231 -2.07 -1.68 13.40
N TRP A 232 -2.71 -2.75 12.89
CA TRP A 232 -2.86 -4.05 13.53
C TRP A 232 -1.54 -4.78 13.76
N VAL A 233 -0.56 -4.63 12.86
CA VAL A 233 0.82 -5.11 13.09
C VAL A 233 1.75 -4.02 13.61
N SER A 234 1.24 -2.78 13.72
CA SER A 234 1.98 -1.60 14.20
C SER A 234 3.27 -1.34 13.42
N ASN A 235 3.26 -1.67 12.13
CA ASN A 235 4.40 -1.56 11.24
C ASN A 235 3.93 -1.31 9.79
N CYS A 236 4.84 -0.84 8.92
CA CYS A 236 4.56 -0.86 7.50
C CYS A 236 4.64 -2.29 6.96
N ILE A 237 3.85 -2.58 5.94
CA ILE A 237 4.01 -3.75 5.08
C ILE A 237 4.69 -3.29 3.79
N GLY A 238 5.82 -3.92 3.47
CA GLY A 238 6.62 -3.63 2.29
C GLY A 238 7.40 -4.85 1.82
N LYS A 239 8.36 -4.65 0.93
CA LYS A 239 9.14 -5.72 0.27
C LYS A 239 9.61 -6.81 1.23
N LYS A 240 10.18 -6.46 2.38
CA LYS A 240 10.91 -7.41 3.24
C LYS A 240 10.04 -8.17 4.25
N ASN A 241 8.82 -7.72 4.52
CA ASN A 241 7.93 -8.35 5.50
C ASN A 241 6.54 -8.74 4.96
N LYS A 242 6.24 -8.48 3.67
CA LYS A 242 4.97 -8.89 3.05
C LYS A 242 4.76 -10.41 3.09
N TRP A 243 5.82 -11.21 2.99
CA TRP A 243 5.73 -12.67 3.13
C TRP A 243 5.29 -13.10 4.53
N ASP A 244 5.92 -12.57 5.59
CA ASP A 244 5.53 -12.88 6.97
C ASP A 244 4.08 -12.45 7.23
N PHE A 245 3.67 -11.30 6.69
CA PHE A 245 2.28 -10.81 6.76
C PHE A 245 1.28 -11.73 6.07
N PHE A 246 1.55 -12.11 4.82
CA PHE A 246 0.62 -12.95 4.05
C PHE A 246 0.50 -14.36 4.64
N LEU A 247 1.62 -14.97 5.02
CA LEU A 247 1.59 -16.31 5.61
C LEU A 247 0.90 -16.30 6.98
N PHE A 248 1.10 -15.26 7.81
CA PHE A 248 0.33 -15.05 9.03
C PHE A 248 -1.19 -15.10 8.74
N LEU A 249 -1.67 -14.34 7.76
CA LEU A 249 -3.10 -14.32 7.42
C LEU A 249 -3.63 -15.71 7.01
N VAL A 250 -2.88 -16.44 6.17
CA VAL A 250 -3.26 -17.78 5.72
C VAL A 250 -3.32 -18.78 6.88
N LEU A 251 -2.34 -18.74 7.79
CA LEU A 251 -2.31 -19.60 8.97
C LEU A 251 -3.47 -19.30 9.92
N GLU A 252 -3.78 -18.03 10.17
CA GLU A 252 -4.91 -17.66 11.03
C GLU A 252 -6.26 -18.05 10.42
N VAL A 253 -6.47 -17.87 9.11
CA VAL A 253 -7.71 -18.32 8.44
C VAL A 253 -7.87 -19.83 8.56
N SER A 254 -6.78 -20.57 8.36
CA SER A 254 -6.77 -22.03 8.48
C SER A 254 -7.02 -22.48 9.92
N ALA A 255 -6.42 -21.79 10.90
CA ALA A 255 -6.65 -22.03 12.32
C ALA A 255 -8.13 -21.81 12.68
N MET A 256 -8.71 -20.66 12.32
CA MET A 256 -10.12 -20.34 12.60
C MET A 256 -11.09 -21.35 11.98
N LEU A 257 -10.85 -21.81 10.75
CA LEU A 257 -11.67 -22.86 10.14
C LEU A 257 -11.64 -24.18 10.94
N ILE A 258 -10.45 -24.60 11.36
CA ILE A 258 -10.27 -25.82 12.14
C ILE A 258 -10.88 -25.66 13.54
N THR A 259 -10.54 -24.58 14.26
CA THR A 259 -11.01 -24.35 15.63
C THR A 259 -12.51 -24.10 15.68
N GLY A 260 -13.06 -23.33 14.75
CA GLY A 260 -14.50 -23.12 14.61
C GLY A 260 -15.23 -24.43 14.31
N GLY A 261 -14.74 -25.21 13.33
CA GLY A 261 -15.32 -26.51 13.00
C GLY A 261 -15.30 -27.51 14.16
N VAL A 262 -14.17 -27.62 14.85
CA VAL A 262 -14.03 -28.48 16.04
C VAL A 262 -14.97 -28.01 17.16
N THR A 263 -15.05 -26.71 17.40
CA THR A 263 -15.94 -26.14 18.44
C THR A 263 -17.41 -26.49 18.15
N ILE A 264 -17.86 -26.29 16.90
CA ILE A 264 -19.22 -26.65 16.47
C ILE A 264 -19.48 -28.14 16.67
N THR A 265 -18.58 -29.01 16.20
CA THR A 265 -18.72 -30.46 16.38
C THR A 265 -18.83 -30.81 17.86
N ARG A 266 -17.97 -30.23 18.72
CA ARG A 266 -17.94 -30.52 20.17
C ARG A 266 -19.24 -30.15 20.88
N ILE A 267 -19.86 -29.02 20.52
CA ILE A 267 -21.14 -28.58 21.09
C ILE A 267 -22.30 -29.45 20.56
N LEU A 268 -22.30 -29.77 19.26
CA LEU A 268 -23.37 -30.56 18.64
C LEU A 268 -23.36 -32.03 19.07
N THR A 269 -22.20 -32.59 19.39
CA THR A 269 -22.06 -34.00 19.81
C THR A 269 -21.97 -34.16 21.33
N ASP A 270 -22.42 -33.19 22.11
CA ASP A 270 -22.49 -33.29 23.57
C ASP A 270 -23.52 -34.38 23.96
N PRO A 271 -23.10 -35.49 24.61
CA PRO A 271 -24.00 -36.58 24.96
C PRO A 271 -25.01 -36.22 26.06
N MET A 272 -24.75 -35.16 26.83
CA MET A 272 -25.66 -34.68 27.88
C MET A 272 -26.72 -33.72 27.34
N ALA A 273 -26.61 -33.33 26.06
CA ALA A 273 -27.49 -32.33 25.50
C ALA A 273 -28.89 -32.90 25.21
N PRO A 274 -29.98 -32.17 25.57
CA PRO A 274 -31.35 -32.59 25.27
C PRO A 274 -31.61 -32.74 23.77
N SER A 275 -32.51 -33.65 23.39
CA SER A 275 -32.90 -33.86 21.99
C SER A 275 -33.80 -32.76 21.43
N SER A 276 -34.53 -32.04 22.28
CA SER A 276 -35.39 -30.93 21.85
C SER A 276 -34.56 -29.65 21.63
N PHE A 277 -34.79 -28.99 20.49
CA PHE A 277 -33.98 -27.83 20.06
C PHE A 277 -33.93 -26.70 21.10
N LEU A 278 -35.07 -26.35 21.71
CA LEU A 278 -35.13 -25.26 22.68
C LEU A 278 -34.38 -25.57 23.98
N GLN A 279 -34.46 -26.82 24.45
CA GLN A 279 -33.72 -27.25 25.64
C GLN A 279 -32.23 -27.43 25.34
N TRP A 280 -31.87 -27.91 24.14
CA TRP A 280 -30.49 -27.95 23.66
C TRP A 280 -29.87 -26.55 23.63
N MET A 281 -30.60 -25.55 23.09
CA MET A 281 -30.10 -24.18 23.01
C MET A 281 -29.87 -23.58 24.40
N ASN A 282 -30.77 -23.82 25.35
CA ASN A 282 -30.58 -23.38 26.74
C ASN A 282 -29.41 -24.11 27.41
N HIS A 283 -29.30 -25.43 27.23
CA HIS A 283 -28.17 -26.24 27.72
C HIS A 283 -26.85 -25.71 27.17
N ALA A 284 -26.76 -25.45 25.87
CA ALA A 284 -25.56 -24.91 25.25
C ALA A 284 -25.22 -23.51 25.77
N GLY A 285 -26.21 -22.63 25.94
CA GLY A 285 -26.02 -21.29 26.47
C GLY A 285 -25.46 -21.27 27.91
N ILE A 286 -25.78 -22.28 28.72
CA ILE A 286 -25.34 -22.39 30.12
C ILE A 286 -24.01 -23.15 30.22
N HIS A 287 -23.91 -24.33 29.59
CA HIS A 287 -22.78 -25.24 29.77
C HIS A 287 -21.63 -24.98 28.78
N HIS A 288 -21.89 -24.32 27.65
CA HIS A 288 -20.91 -24.04 26.61
C HIS A 288 -20.69 -22.53 26.38
N ILE A 289 -20.98 -21.68 27.37
CA ILE A 289 -20.92 -20.20 27.24
C ILE A 289 -19.57 -19.70 26.69
N SER A 290 -18.45 -20.24 27.18
CA SER A 290 -17.11 -19.83 26.73
C SER A 290 -16.79 -20.31 25.31
N ALA A 291 -17.23 -21.51 24.96
CA ALA A 291 -17.06 -22.06 23.61
C ALA A 291 -17.92 -21.32 22.58
N ILE A 292 -19.15 -20.94 22.95
CA ILE A 292 -20.03 -20.08 22.14
C ILE A 292 -19.42 -18.68 22.00
N SER A 293 -18.90 -18.10 23.08
CA SER A 293 -18.24 -16.79 23.04
C SER A 293 -17.01 -16.82 22.13
N PHE A 294 -16.21 -17.88 22.20
CA PHE A 294 -15.10 -18.13 21.28
C PHE A 294 -15.60 -18.20 19.82
N LEU A 295 -16.62 -19.01 19.55
CA LEU A 295 -17.16 -19.19 18.20
C LEU A 295 -17.71 -17.90 17.60
N ILE A 296 -18.36 -17.05 18.41
CA ILE A 296 -18.84 -15.73 17.95
C ILE A 296 -17.66 -14.84 17.55
N MET A 297 -16.61 -14.77 18.38
CA MET A 297 -15.44 -13.95 18.06
C MET A 297 -14.65 -14.50 16.87
N ASP A 298 -14.48 -15.82 16.80
CA ASP A 298 -13.86 -16.53 15.68
C ASP A 298 -14.60 -16.22 14.36
N PHE A 299 -15.93 -16.32 14.36
CA PHE A 299 -16.77 -15.97 13.21
C PHE A 299 -16.62 -14.49 12.79
N LEU A 300 -16.64 -13.56 13.75
CA LEU A 300 -16.50 -12.12 13.45
C LEU A 300 -15.13 -11.79 12.86
N LEU A 301 -14.06 -12.40 13.37
CA LEU A 301 -12.70 -12.20 12.86
C LEU A 301 -12.51 -12.89 11.50
N PHE A 302 -13.10 -14.07 11.31
CA PHE A 302 -12.94 -14.89 10.11
C PHE A 302 -13.24 -14.12 8.83
N PHE A 303 -14.38 -13.44 8.71
CA PHE A 303 -14.72 -12.74 7.46
C PHE A 303 -13.74 -11.61 7.13
N GLY A 304 -13.31 -10.86 8.15
CA GLY A 304 -12.37 -9.75 7.97
C GLY A 304 -11.01 -10.25 7.51
N VAL A 305 -10.46 -11.24 8.20
CA VAL A 305 -9.15 -11.82 7.88
C VAL A 305 -9.20 -12.61 6.57
N ALA A 306 -10.25 -13.39 6.30
CA ALA A 306 -10.40 -14.13 5.05
C ALA A 306 -10.52 -13.21 3.84
N SER A 307 -11.31 -12.12 3.95
CA SER A 307 -11.41 -11.11 2.89
C SER A 307 -10.07 -10.43 2.62
N LEU A 308 -9.35 -10.05 3.70
CA LEU A 308 -8.02 -9.47 3.58
C LEU A 308 -7.02 -10.45 2.93
N THR A 309 -7.08 -11.73 3.31
CA THR A 309 -6.24 -12.80 2.74
C THR A 309 -6.50 -12.95 1.24
N ALA A 310 -7.78 -12.98 0.83
CA ALA A 310 -8.16 -13.10 -0.57
C ALA A 310 -7.70 -11.89 -1.40
N VAL A 311 -7.84 -10.67 -0.87
CA VAL A 311 -7.34 -9.45 -1.52
C VAL A 311 -5.82 -9.49 -1.67
N GLN A 312 -5.10 -9.82 -0.61
CA GLN A 312 -3.63 -9.91 -0.65
C GLN A 312 -3.15 -11.02 -1.60
N ALA A 313 -3.84 -12.17 -1.64
CA ALA A 313 -3.54 -13.25 -2.58
C ALA A 313 -3.73 -12.81 -4.04
N SER A 314 -4.84 -12.11 -4.33
CA SER A 314 -5.11 -11.55 -5.65
C SER A 314 -4.09 -10.47 -6.07
N GLN A 315 -3.64 -9.66 -5.12
CA GLN A 315 -2.60 -8.66 -5.34
C GLN A 315 -1.23 -9.29 -5.60
N ILE A 316 -0.87 -10.35 -4.85
CA ILE A 316 0.35 -11.13 -5.07
C ILE A 316 0.30 -11.80 -6.45
N SER A 317 -0.83 -12.41 -6.82
CA SER A 317 -0.97 -13.09 -8.11
C SER A 317 -0.87 -12.13 -9.30
N GLN A 318 -1.16 -10.84 -9.11
CA GLN A 318 -1.02 -9.80 -10.12
C GLN A 318 0.26 -8.98 -9.97
N ASN A 319 1.14 -9.26 -8.99
CA ASN A 319 2.30 -8.42 -8.64
C ASN A 319 1.96 -6.91 -8.54
N ILE A 320 0.90 -6.59 -7.79
CA ILE A 320 0.49 -5.21 -7.52
C ILE A 320 0.36 -5.00 -6.02
N THR A 321 0.82 -3.85 -5.53
CA THR A 321 0.70 -3.49 -4.11
C THR A 321 -0.66 -2.87 -3.81
N THR A 322 -1.11 -2.91 -2.55
CA THR A 322 -2.35 -2.23 -2.12
C THR A 322 -2.29 -0.72 -2.44
N ASN A 323 -1.15 -0.08 -2.20
CA ASN A 323 -0.94 1.33 -2.50
C ASN A 323 -1.01 1.65 -4.00
N GLU A 324 -0.51 0.76 -4.87
CA GLU A 324 -0.63 0.89 -6.32
C GLU A 324 -2.08 0.80 -6.78
N MET A 325 -2.78 -0.24 -6.34
CA MET A 325 -4.20 -0.44 -6.65
C MET A 325 -5.05 0.75 -6.19
N ALA A 326 -4.87 1.19 -4.94
CA ALA A 326 -5.63 2.30 -4.37
C ALA A 326 -5.33 3.66 -5.03
N ASN A 327 -4.17 3.82 -5.67
CA ASN A 327 -3.78 5.07 -6.32
C ASN A 327 -3.46 4.86 -7.80
N VAL A 328 -4.16 3.93 -8.46
CA VAL A 328 -3.88 3.54 -9.86
C VAL A 328 -3.86 4.74 -10.80
N MET A 329 -4.81 5.67 -10.62
CA MET A 329 -4.92 6.89 -11.41
C MET A 329 -3.72 7.83 -11.25
N ARG A 330 -2.93 7.69 -10.18
CA ARG A 330 -1.74 8.53 -9.94
C ARG A 330 -0.48 7.98 -10.62
N TYR A 331 -0.45 6.70 -10.98
CA TYR A 331 0.72 6.07 -11.57
C TYR A 331 0.60 6.01 -13.08
N SER A 332 1.45 6.75 -13.79
CA SER A 332 1.49 6.76 -15.25
C SER A 332 1.89 5.40 -15.82
N TYR A 333 2.81 4.68 -15.16
CA TYR A 333 3.23 3.34 -15.59
C TYR A 333 2.13 2.27 -15.46
N LEU A 334 1.05 2.54 -14.73
CA LEU A 334 -0.13 1.65 -14.65
C LEU A 334 -1.18 1.95 -15.74
N ARG A 335 -0.91 2.91 -16.63
CA ARG A 335 -1.81 3.32 -17.71
C ARG A 335 -1.20 2.92 -19.05
N GLY A 336 -1.88 2.01 -19.74
CA GLY A 336 -1.57 1.57 -21.10
C GLY A 336 -2.11 2.52 -22.17
N ALA A 337 -1.95 2.12 -23.43
CA ALA A 337 -2.49 2.83 -24.58
C ALA A 337 -4.01 3.02 -24.44
N GLY A 338 -4.50 4.24 -24.67
CA GLY A 338 -5.92 4.58 -24.52
C GLY A 338 -6.40 4.76 -23.07
N GLY A 339 -5.49 4.82 -22.08
CA GLY A 339 -5.85 5.04 -20.67
C GLY A 339 -6.36 3.80 -19.94
N LEU A 340 -6.29 2.63 -20.58
CA LEU A 340 -6.63 1.34 -19.98
C LEU A 340 -5.62 0.96 -18.89
N PHE A 341 -6.07 0.22 -17.89
CA PHE A 341 -5.18 -0.32 -16.86
C PHE A 341 -4.19 -1.32 -17.48
N LYS A 342 -2.90 -1.15 -17.19
CA LYS A 342 -1.82 -2.06 -17.56
C LYS A 342 -0.90 -2.23 -16.36
N ASN A 343 -0.65 -3.46 -15.92
CA ASN A 343 0.39 -3.71 -14.92
C ASN A 343 1.66 -4.23 -15.60
N PRO A 344 2.72 -3.42 -15.74
CA PRO A 344 3.96 -3.87 -16.37
C PRO A 344 4.72 -4.90 -15.51
N TYR A 345 4.39 -5.06 -14.23
CA TYR A 345 5.09 -6.01 -13.34
C TYR A 345 4.38 -7.36 -13.24
N ASP A 346 3.24 -7.54 -13.91
CA ASP A 346 2.53 -8.82 -13.90
C ASP A 346 3.19 -9.80 -14.90
N HIS A 347 3.88 -10.82 -14.38
CA HIS A 347 4.48 -11.89 -15.18
C HIS A 347 3.57 -13.13 -15.29
N GLY A 348 2.30 -12.98 -14.96
CA GLY A 348 1.31 -14.05 -14.88
C GLY A 348 1.24 -14.69 -13.49
N CYS A 349 0.01 -15.08 -13.10
CA CYS A 349 -0.33 -15.61 -11.78
C CYS A 349 0.66 -16.66 -11.25
N ARG A 350 1.00 -17.68 -12.06
CA ARG A 350 1.92 -18.75 -11.64
C ARG A 350 3.29 -18.20 -11.27
N LYS A 351 3.90 -17.38 -12.13
CA LYS A 351 5.25 -16.84 -11.93
C LYS A 351 5.28 -15.85 -10.77
N ASN A 352 4.29 -14.97 -10.69
CA ASN A 352 4.18 -14.01 -9.59
C ASN A 352 4.06 -14.73 -8.23
N CYS A 353 3.18 -15.72 -8.13
CA CYS A 353 3.00 -16.51 -6.91
C CYS A 353 4.25 -17.31 -6.56
N THR A 354 4.91 -17.97 -7.52
CA THR A 354 6.14 -18.73 -7.24
C THR A 354 7.28 -17.82 -6.77
N ASP A 355 7.50 -16.69 -7.44
CA ASP A 355 8.54 -15.74 -7.04
C ASP A 355 8.27 -15.21 -5.63
N PHE A 356 7.02 -14.86 -5.32
CA PHE A 356 6.63 -14.41 -3.99
C PHE A 356 6.85 -15.50 -2.92
N LEU A 357 6.45 -16.74 -3.17
CA LEU A 357 6.57 -17.83 -2.20
C LEU A 357 8.04 -18.20 -1.92
N PHE A 358 8.92 -18.15 -2.93
CA PHE A 358 10.34 -18.50 -2.77
C PHE A 358 11.21 -17.34 -2.30
N LYS A 359 11.02 -16.13 -2.81
CA LYS A 359 11.87 -14.96 -2.50
C LYS A 359 11.29 -14.08 -1.39
N GLY A 360 9.99 -14.19 -1.14
CA GLY A 360 9.25 -13.33 -0.20
C GLY A 360 8.70 -12.04 -0.81
N TYR A 361 9.03 -11.76 -2.06
CA TYR A 361 8.62 -10.57 -2.80
C TYR A 361 8.81 -10.79 -4.31
N ASN A 362 8.23 -9.92 -5.13
CA ASN A 362 8.44 -9.91 -6.58
C ASN A 362 9.42 -8.80 -6.96
N GLU A 363 10.33 -9.07 -7.89
CA GLU A 363 11.27 -8.06 -8.38
C GLU A 363 10.55 -7.01 -9.25
N ASP A 364 11.10 -5.79 -9.29
CA ASP A 364 10.57 -4.68 -10.07
C ASP A 364 11.08 -4.72 -11.52
N VAL A 365 10.97 -5.91 -12.12
CA VAL A 365 11.33 -6.15 -13.52
C VAL A 365 10.05 -6.10 -14.34
N GLU A 366 10.03 -5.25 -15.36
CA GLU A 366 8.90 -5.18 -16.29
C GLU A 366 8.80 -6.49 -17.10
N ALA A 367 7.59 -6.99 -17.28
CA ALA A 367 7.29 -8.07 -18.20
C ALA A 367 7.59 -7.55 -19.62
N CYS A 368 8.59 -8.17 -20.27
CA CYS A 368 8.86 -7.88 -21.66
C CYS A 368 7.64 -8.33 -22.47
N GLU A 369 6.95 -7.40 -23.13
CA GLU A 369 5.97 -7.78 -24.14
C GLU A 369 6.76 -8.46 -25.26
N ASP A 370 6.63 -9.77 -25.39
CA ASP A 370 7.00 -10.45 -26.62
C ASP A 370 6.14 -9.84 -27.73
N ILE A 371 6.73 -8.92 -28.49
CA ILE A 371 6.17 -8.44 -29.76
C ILE A 371 6.29 -9.58 -30.79
N GLU A 372 5.71 -10.75 -30.50
CA GLU A 372 5.70 -11.87 -31.45
C GLU A 372 4.30 -12.22 -31.96
N HIS A 373 3.21 -11.83 -31.29
CA HIS A 373 1.89 -12.27 -31.76
C HIS A 373 1.11 -11.32 -32.69
N SER A 374 1.55 -10.08 -32.89
CA SER A 374 0.91 -9.13 -33.84
C SER A 374 1.68 -8.94 -35.15
N LYS A 375 3.02 -9.11 -35.14
CA LYS A 375 3.84 -8.95 -36.36
C LYS A 375 3.85 -10.20 -37.25
N GLY A 376 3.61 -11.40 -36.70
CA GLY A 376 3.62 -12.66 -37.47
C GLY A 376 2.46 -12.82 -38.46
N ILE A 377 1.30 -12.24 -38.16
CA ILE A 377 0.09 -12.37 -39.02
C ILE A 377 0.08 -11.27 -40.09
N GLY A 378 0.46 -10.03 -39.73
CA GLY A 378 0.51 -8.91 -40.68
C GLY A 378 1.62 -9.05 -41.75
N VAL A 379 2.81 -9.50 -41.35
CA VAL A 379 3.95 -9.64 -42.28
C VAL A 379 3.76 -10.83 -43.23
N ALA A 380 3.16 -11.94 -42.76
CA ALA A 380 2.85 -13.09 -43.61
C ALA A 380 1.74 -12.82 -44.64
N GLN A 381 0.81 -11.91 -44.32
CA GLN A 381 -0.27 -11.50 -45.24
C GLN A 381 0.20 -10.40 -46.22
N MET A 382 1.10 -9.52 -45.78
CA MET A 382 1.73 -8.50 -46.65
C MET A 382 2.71 -9.13 -47.67
N LEU A 383 3.51 -10.13 -47.25
CA LEU A 383 4.41 -10.88 -48.14
C LEU A 383 3.67 -11.78 -49.16
N ARG A 384 2.46 -12.27 -48.82
CA ARG A 384 1.61 -12.99 -49.78
C ARG A 384 1.03 -12.05 -50.85
N ASN A 385 0.64 -10.84 -50.47
CA ASN A 385 0.12 -9.84 -51.41
C ASN A 385 1.21 -9.23 -52.31
N LEU A 386 2.44 -9.06 -51.80
CA LEU A 386 3.58 -8.57 -52.60
C LEU A 386 4.07 -9.59 -53.65
N LYS A 387 3.94 -10.90 -53.39
CA LYS A 387 4.26 -11.95 -54.38
C LYS A 387 3.22 -12.09 -55.50
N LEU A 388 2.00 -11.61 -55.29
CA LEU A 388 0.93 -11.59 -56.30
C LEU A 388 0.94 -10.32 -57.17
N GLN A 389 1.67 -9.27 -56.78
CA GLN A 389 1.75 -8.01 -57.52
C GLN A 389 3.06 -7.77 -58.28
N ASN A 390 4.12 -8.55 -58.03
CA ASN A 390 5.41 -8.42 -58.75
C ASN A 390 5.51 -9.32 -59.98
N GLY A 391 4.47 -9.27 -60.80
CA GLY A 391 4.46 -9.81 -62.16
C GLY A 391 4.16 -8.74 -63.18
N ASP A 392 4.81 -7.56 -63.12
CA ASP A 392 5.09 -6.76 -64.32
C ASP A 392 5.96 -5.52 -64.06
N SER A 393 6.98 -5.37 -64.92
CA SER A 393 7.58 -4.12 -65.42
C SER A 393 8.36 -3.12 -64.51
N GLN A 394 9.67 -3.09 -64.76
CA GLN A 394 10.56 -1.94 -65.06
C GLN A 394 10.73 -0.71 -64.12
N SER A 395 11.99 -0.59 -63.65
CA SER A 395 12.87 0.60 -63.69
C SER A 395 12.41 1.91 -63.01
N ARG A 396 13.12 2.30 -61.93
CA ARG A 396 13.83 3.59 -61.80
C ARG A 396 14.69 3.66 -60.53
N LYS A 397 15.88 4.24 -60.70
CA LYS A 397 16.91 4.53 -59.68
C LYS A 397 16.48 5.71 -58.79
N GLN A 398 16.79 5.67 -57.48
CA GLN A 398 17.19 6.82 -56.64
C GLN A 398 17.63 6.30 -55.25
N LYS A 399 18.94 6.27 -54.96
CA LYS A 399 19.71 7.23 -54.14
C LYS A 399 19.21 7.41 -52.69
N TRP A 400 20.01 6.91 -51.74
CA TRP A 400 19.98 7.29 -50.31
C TRP A 400 20.52 8.72 -50.13
N PRO A 401 20.14 9.43 -49.06
CA PRO A 401 21.19 9.83 -48.13
C PRO A 401 20.83 9.79 -46.63
N SER A 402 21.94 9.72 -45.90
CA SER A 402 22.18 9.81 -44.46
C SER A 402 21.79 11.15 -43.78
N CYS A 403 21.82 11.11 -42.45
CA CYS A 403 22.28 12.14 -41.50
C CYS A 403 21.30 13.16 -40.85
N TYR A 404 21.24 13.04 -39.52
CA TYR A 404 21.42 14.05 -38.45
C TYR A 404 20.45 15.21 -38.18
N LYS A 405 20.21 15.34 -36.85
CA LYS A 405 20.17 16.55 -35.99
C LYS A 405 18.87 17.38 -35.88
N CYS A 406 18.39 17.41 -34.63
CA CYS A 406 18.04 18.54 -33.75
C CYS A 406 17.20 19.73 -34.24
N GLN A 407 16.50 20.32 -33.25
CA GLN A 407 15.78 21.61 -33.18
C GLN A 407 14.24 21.45 -33.34
N PHE A 408 13.36 21.91 -32.45
CA PHE A 408 13.42 22.84 -31.30
C PHE A 408 12.53 22.34 -30.15
#